data_AF-Q3KJK6-F1
#
_entry.id   AF-Q3KJK6-F1
#
_cell.length_a   1.000
_cell.length_b   1.000
_cell.length_c   1.000
_cell.angle_alpha   90.00
_cell.angle_beta   90.00
_cell.angle_gamma   90.00
#
_symmetry.space_group_name_H-M   'P 1'
#
loop_
_entity.id
_entity.type
_entity.pdbx_description
1 polymer ?
#
loop_
_entity_poly.entity_id
_entity_poly.type
_entity_poly.pdbx_seq_one_letter_code
_entity_poly.pdbx_strand_id
1 'polypeptide(L)' 'MGVSQSAFAKLIGVSLRTLQDWELGRRHPTGAAQTLLRVASQHPEALRDLQPA' A
#
# COMPACT_ATOMS: atom_id res chain seq x y z
N MET A 1 -3.46 -13.67 8.48
CA MET A 1 -4.50 -12.99 7.68
C MET A 1 -3.98 -11.58 7.39
N GLY A 2 -3.59 -11.28 6.14
CA GLY A 2 -3.09 -9.96 5.77
C GLY A 2 -4.19 -8.90 5.76
N VAL A 3 -3.83 -7.62 5.62
CA VAL A 3 -4.79 -6.53 5.41
C VAL A 3 -5.51 -6.70 4.07
N SER A 4 -6.78 -6.31 3.98
CA SER A 4 -7.49 -6.29 2.70
C SER A 4 -6.87 -5.26 1.75
N GLN A 5 -7.03 -5.45 0.44
CA GLN A 5 -6.52 -4.50 -0.57
C GLN A 5 -7.05 -3.08 -0.34
N SER A 6 -8.32 -2.94 0.05
CA SER A 6 -8.94 -1.65 0.36
C SER A 6 -8.38 -1.01 1.64
N ALA A 7 -8.07 -1.79 2.66
CA ALA A 7 -7.41 -1.30 3.87
C ALA A 7 -5.97 -0.87 3.57
N PHE A 8 -5.23 -1.66 2.78
CA PHE A 8 -3.87 -1.32 2.38
C PHE A 8 -3.82 -0.04 1.54
N ALA A 9 -4.73 0.11 0.57
CA ALA A 9 -4.84 1.32 -0.23
C ALA A 9 -5.05 2.58 0.63
N LYS A 10 -5.97 2.50 1.61
CA LYS A 10 -6.19 3.59 2.58
C LYS A 10 -4.93 3.90 3.38
N LEU A 11 -4.25 2.88 3.87
CA LEU A 11 -3.07 3.02 4.71
C LEU A 11 -1.91 3.72 3.98
N ILE A 12 -1.69 3.40 2.70
CA ILE A 12 -0.65 4.05 1.88
C ILE A 12 -1.14 5.32 1.16
N GLY A 13 -2.36 5.78 1.45
CA GLY A 13 -2.90 7.06 0.96
C GLY A 13 -3.28 7.07 -0.53
N VAL A 14 -3.68 5.93 -1.10
CA VAL A 14 -4.09 5.83 -2.52
C VAL A 14 -5.49 5.24 -2.67
N SER A 15 -6.10 5.46 -3.83
CA SER A 15 -7.38 4.81 -4.14
C SER A 15 -7.20 3.30 -4.33
N LEU A 16 -8.23 2.51 -4.01
CA LEU A 16 -8.26 1.06 -4.32
C LEU A 16 -7.95 0.80 -5.80
N ARG A 17 -8.48 1.66 -6.68
CA ARG A 17 -8.25 1.54 -8.12
C ARG A 17 -6.78 1.76 -8.50
N THR A 18 -6.11 2.72 -7.88
CA THR A 18 -4.68 2.99 -8.10
C THR A 18 -3.84 1.77 -7.73
N LEU A 19 -4.13 1.16 -6.57
CA LEU A 19 -3.43 -0.05 -6.13
C LEU A 19 -3.67 -1.24 -7.09
N GLN A 20 -4.91 -1.43 -7.54
CA GLN A 20 -5.24 -2.46 -8.55
C GLN A 20 -4.52 -2.24 -9.88
N ASP A 21 -4.45 -0.98 -10.36
CA ASP A 21 -3.70 -0.67 -11.58
C ASP A 21 -2.20 -1.01 -11.44
N TRP A 22 -1.62 -0.90 -10.23
CA TRP A 22 -0.23 -1.31 -9.96
C TRP A 22 -0.06 -2.83 -9.95
N GLU A 23 -0.92 -3.55 -9.22
CA GLU A 23 -0.85 -5.02 -9.12
C GLU A 23 -1.06 -5.70 -10.48
N LEU A 24 -1.91 -5.12 -11.34
CA LEU A 24 -2.14 -5.60 -12.71
C LEU A 24 -1.08 -5.11 -13.71
N GLY A 25 -0.07 -4.34 -13.27
CA GLY A 25 1.00 -3.82 -14.13
C GLY A 25 0.56 -2.75 -15.13
N ARG A 26 -0.66 -2.20 -15.00
CA ARG A 26 -1.18 -1.13 -15.87
C ARG A 26 -0.49 0.21 -15.61
N ARG A 27 -0.04 0.42 -14.38
CA ARG A 27 0.72 1.59 -13.90
C ARG A 27 1.79 1.15 -12.94
N HIS A 28 2.73 2.04 -12.65
CA HIS A 28 3.78 1.81 -11.65
C HIS A 28 3.72 2.88 -10.56
N PRO A 29 3.99 2.52 -9.30
CA PRO A 29 4.13 3.49 -8.22
C PRO A 29 5.35 4.38 -8.47
N THR A 30 5.26 5.67 -8.12
CA THR A 30 6.34 6.63 -8.27
C THR A 30 6.57 7.42 -6.98
N GLY A 31 7.75 8.00 -6.82
CA GLY A 31 8.08 8.90 -5.70
C GLY A 31 7.83 8.27 -4.32
N ALA A 32 7.05 8.97 -3.49
CA ALA A 32 6.74 8.54 -2.12
C ALA A 32 6.05 7.18 -2.07
N ALA A 33 5.18 6.86 -3.04
CA ALA A 33 4.48 5.57 -3.07
C ALA A 33 5.44 4.38 -3.24
N GLN A 34 6.45 4.52 -4.10
CA GLN A 34 7.47 3.47 -4.28
C GLN A 34 8.30 3.27 -3.01
N THR A 35 8.59 4.37 -2.30
CA THR A 35 9.31 4.32 -1.00
C THR A 35 8.45 3.63 0.06
N LEU A 36 7.18 3.99 0.18
CA LEU A 36 6.24 3.37 1.12
C LEU A 36 6.05 1.87 0.86
N LEU A 37 5.94 1.46 -0.40
CA LEU A 37 5.86 0.04 -0.77
C LEU A 37 7.13 -0.73 -0.37
N ARG A 38 8.31 -0.12 -0.52
CA ARG A 38 9.57 -0.73 -0.07
C ARG A 38 9.61 -0.87 1.45
N VAL A 39 9.22 0.17 2.19
CA VAL A 39 9.12 0.13 3.65
C VAL A 39 8.13 -0.94 4.09
N ALA A 40 6.93 -0.98 3.51
CA ALA A 40 5.91 -1.99 3.79
C ALA A 40 6.41 -3.42 3.53
N SER A 41 7.26 -3.61 2.51
CA SER A 41 7.85 -4.91 2.18
C SER A 41 8.99 -5.32 3.14
N GLN A 42 9.75 -4.37 3.66
CA GLN A 42 10.89 -4.63 4.55
C GLN A 42 10.49 -4.66 6.03
N HIS A 43 9.47 -3.87 6.39
CA HIS A 43 8.98 -3.63 7.73
C HIS A 43 7.45 -3.75 7.76
N PRO A 44 6.88 -4.95 7.54
CA PRO A 44 5.43 -5.15 7.57
C PRO A 44 4.80 -4.80 8.92
N GLU A 45 5.57 -4.84 10.01
CA GLU A 45 5.17 -4.37 11.34
C GLU A 45 4.78 -2.90 11.38
N ALA A 46 5.42 -2.04 10.56
CA ALA A 46 5.10 -0.62 10.49
C ALA A 46 3.65 -0.37 10.01
N LEU A 47 3.04 -1.33 9.31
CA LEU A 47 1.64 -1.26 8.88
C LEU A 47 0.66 -1.51 10.04
N ARG A 48 1.08 -2.19 11.12
CA ARG A 48 0.23 -2.47 12.28
C ARG A 48 -0.04 -1.19 13.08
N ASP A 49 0.96 -0.32 13.17
CA ASP A 49 0.87 0.94 13.91
C ASP A 49 0.05 1.99 13.16
N LEU A 50 -0.17 1.78 11.85
CA LEU A 50 -0.96 2.65 10.97
C LEU A 50 -2.41 2.21 10.84
N GLN A 51 -2.86 1.22 11.63
CA GLN A 51 -4.28 0.83 11.62
C GLN A 51 -5.12 2.01 12.10
N PRO A 52 -6.04 2.55 11.27
CA PRO A 52 -6.99 3.54 11.74
C PRO A 52 -7.84 2.90 12.84
N ALA A 53 -8.07 3.65 13.91
CA ALA A 53 -8.98 3.26 14.99
C ALA A 53 -10.38 2.91 14.47
#